data_AF-E1R7V0-F1
#
_entry.id   AF-E1R7V0-F1
#
_cell.length_a   1.000
_cell.length_b   1.000
_cell.length_c   1.000
_cell.angle_alpha   90.00
_cell.angle_beta   90.00
_cell.angle_gamma   90.00
#
_symmetry.space_group_name_H-M   'P 1'
#
loop_
_entity.id
_entity.type
_entity.pdbx_description
1 polymer ?
#
loop_
_entity_poly.entity_id
_entity_poly.type
_entity_poly.pdbx_seq_one_letter_code
_entity_poly.pdbx_strand_id
1 'polypeptide(L)'
;MNNNRRNRRLKIHTQTLGVLAMSLILIGRISAAESSTTLKLIGSSAPEIQVQGNYSLCLPMLTGSGALTRGNNLTIDLSGKLSPISTQGSATATLTPLAILQLSAGGNIGTGWSIPLLDGMEGIQVGRYGTELKSDAFGGIYLKGKVGAAVQFDTGALFPSPWKSILLRSYHEINHTAYTGADEDELWDFELSGGRVNGFNYYASYFIGYRMPLALETVGVLLEVDELDLGGKTFPDPFYTIGLVSNIRIGKTFSMALIPQITTRKIDKDTRTSSSENFFFKRFAFQLEWKR
;
A
#
# COMPACT_ATOMS: atom_id res chain seq x y z
N MET A 1 -26.39 -36.61 21.33
CA MET A 1 -24.94 -36.55 21.01
C MET A 1 -24.73 -36.03 19.59
N ASN A 2 -24.80 -34.72 19.32
CA ASN A 2 -24.34 -34.21 18.00
C ASN A 2 -24.00 -32.71 17.91
N ASN A 3 -23.71 -32.03 19.04
CA ASN A 3 -23.36 -30.59 19.02
C ASN A 3 -21.86 -30.29 19.16
N ASN A 4 -21.02 -31.29 19.48
CA ASN A 4 -19.58 -31.08 19.69
C ASN A 4 -18.71 -31.15 18.43
N ARG A 5 -19.28 -31.48 17.25
CA ARG A 5 -18.50 -31.59 15.99
C ARG A 5 -18.45 -30.30 15.17
N ARG A 6 -19.40 -29.36 15.33
CA ARG A 6 -19.39 -28.07 14.60
C ARG A 6 -18.38 -27.06 15.15
N ASN A 7 -18.16 -27.03 16.47
CA ASN A 7 -17.22 -26.08 17.10
C ASN A 7 -15.73 -26.43 16.89
N ARG A 8 -15.40 -27.65 16.46
CA ARG A 8 -14.02 -28.03 16.12
C ARG A 8 -13.61 -27.62 14.70
N ARG A 9 -14.54 -27.49 13.75
CA ARG A 9 -14.21 -27.04 12.37
C ARG A 9 -13.96 -25.53 12.28
N LEU A 10 -14.61 -24.71 13.11
CA LEU A 10 -14.37 -23.26 13.13
C LEU A 10 -13.02 -22.88 13.77
N LYS A 11 -12.59 -23.60 14.82
CA LYS A 11 -11.30 -23.32 15.49
C LYS A 11 -10.07 -23.67 14.65
N ILE A 12 -10.19 -24.60 13.70
CA ILE A 12 -9.06 -25.03 12.86
C ILE A 12 -8.77 -24.02 11.75
N HIS A 13 -9.77 -23.25 11.29
CA HIS A 13 -9.57 -22.20 10.27
C HIS A 13 -9.06 -20.86 10.81
N THR A 14 -9.37 -20.51 12.06
CA THR A 14 -8.84 -19.26 12.67
C THR A 14 -7.36 -19.40 13.04
N GLN A 15 -6.90 -20.62 13.35
CA GLN A 15 -5.50 -20.87 13.68
C GLN A 15 -4.60 -21.06 12.45
N THR A 16 -5.15 -21.26 11.25
CA THR A 16 -4.36 -21.38 10.00
C THR A 16 -4.11 -20.04 9.31
N LEU A 17 -4.95 -19.00 9.51
CA LEU A 17 -4.68 -17.67 8.94
C LEU A 17 -3.60 -16.88 9.72
N GLY A 18 -3.51 -17.06 11.04
CA GLY A 18 -2.44 -16.47 11.85
C GLY A 18 -1.04 -17.02 11.53
N VAL A 19 -0.95 -18.19 10.90
CA VAL A 19 0.32 -18.82 10.52
C VAL A 19 0.88 -18.20 9.23
N LEU A 20 0.06 -17.64 8.34
CA LEU A 20 0.53 -17.06 7.08
C LEU A 20 1.23 -15.71 7.25
N ALA A 21 0.84 -14.92 8.26
CA ALA A 21 1.55 -13.68 8.63
C ALA A 21 2.84 -13.96 9.42
N MET A 22 2.94 -15.09 10.12
CA MET A 22 4.16 -15.51 10.83
C MET A 22 5.12 -16.35 9.99
N SER A 23 4.68 -16.99 8.90
CA SER A 23 5.52 -17.89 8.10
C SER A 23 6.48 -17.17 7.14
N LEU A 24 6.33 -15.86 6.92
CA LEU A 24 7.31 -15.04 6.19
C LEU A 24 8.62 -14.81 6.97
N ILE A 25 8.72 -15.26 8.23
CA ILE A 25 9.90 -15.08 9.08
C ILE A 25 10.98 -16.17 8.85
N LEU A 26 10.71 -17.19 8.02
CA LEU A 26 11.67 -18.28 7.76
C LEU A 26 11.99 -18.44 6.27
N ILE A 27 12.77 -17.52 5.69
CA ILE A 27 13.41 -17.75 4.39
C ILE A 27 14.92 -17.54 4.53
N GLY A 28 15.66 -18.58 4.14
CA GLY A 28 17.08 -18.78 4.37
C GLY A 28 18.01 -17.77 3.71
N ARG A 29 19.26 -17.78 4.18
CA ARG A 29 20.33 -16.93 3.67
C ARG A 29 20.74 -17.37 2.27
N ILE A 30 20.48 -16.53 1.28
CA ILE A 30 21.21 -16.57 0.00
C ILE A 30 22.48 -15.75 0.22
N SER A 31 23.64 -16.40 0.14
CA SER A 31 24.93 -15.87 0.63
C SER A 31 25.45 -14.59 -0.05
N ALA A 32 24.80 -14.11 -1.13
CA ALA A 32 25.14 -12.89 -1.85
C ALA A 32 24.03 -11.81 -1.80
N ALA A 33 22.92 -12.10 -1.12
CA ALA A 33 21.76 -11.23 -1.08
C ALA A 33 21.65 -10.55 0.29
N GLU A 34 21.49 -9.23 0.29
CA GLU A 34 21.12 -8.51 1.50
C GLU A 34 19.63 -8.73 1.74
N SER A 35 19.24 -9.11 2.95
CA SER A 35 17.83 -9.26 3.32
C SER A 35 17.49 -8.38 4.50
N SER A 36 16.26 -7.88 4.51
CA SER A 36 15.74 -7.11 5.65
C SER A 36 14.30 -7.52 5.95
N THR A 37 13.92 -7.39 7.22
CA THR A 37 12.56 -7.66 7.68
C THR A 37 12.04 -6.46 8.44
N THR A 38 10.82 -6.03 8.09
CA THR A 38 10.17 -4.91 8.76
C THR A 38 8.76 -5.31 9.20
N LEU A 39 8.34 -4.80 10.34
CA LEU A 39 6.96 -4.87 10.80
C LEU A 39 6.43 -3.45 10.92
N LYS A 40 5.22 -3.22 10.41
CA LYS A 40 4.56 -1.92 10.43
C LYS A 40 3.20 -2.05 11.08
N LEU A 41 2.88 -1.11 11.95
CA LEU A 41 1.52 -0.82 12.39
C LEU A 41 1.08 0.46 11.69
N ILE A 42 0.02 0.38 10.91
CA ILE A 42 -0.58 1.49 10.17
C ILE A 42 -1.94 1.77 10.81
N GLY A 43 -2.24 3.04 11.02
CA GLY A 43 -3.56 3.46 11.47
C GLY A 43 -3.90 4.84 10.97
N SER A 44 -5.19 5.19 11.02
CA SER A 44 -5.63 6.54 10.69
C SER A 44 -6.82 7.00 11.53
N SER A 45 -7.17 8.28 11.43
CA SER A 45 -8.41 8.81 12.00
C SER A 45 -9.67 8.37 11.25
N ALA A 46 -9.52 7.84 10.03
CA ALA A 46 -10.57 7.09 9.35
C ALA A 46 -10.48 5.60 9.74
N PRO A 47 -11.54 4.79 9.55
CA PRO A 47 -11.52 3.36 9.89
C PRO A 47 -10.47 2.56 9.08
N GLU A 48 -9.22 2.61 9.53
CA GLU A 48 -8.10 1.87 8.97
C GLU A 48 -7.13 1.55 10.11
N ILE A 49 -6.94 0.26 10.35
CA ILE A 49 -5.89 -0.27 11.22
C ILE A 49 -5.35 -1.51 10.51
N GLN A 50 -4.04 -1.54 10.26
CA GLN A 50 -3.39 -2.63 9.57
C GLN A 50 -2.06 -2.97 10.22
N VAL A 51 -1.75 -4.26 10.24
CA VAL A 51 -0.40 -4.77 10.54
C VAL A 51 0.18 -5.29 9.23
N GLN A 52 1.38 -4.84 8.89
CA GLN A 52 2.09 -5.28 7.69
C GLN A 52 3.46 -5.85 8.05
N GLY A 53 3.74 -7.07 7.63
CA GLY A 53 5.08 -7.64 7.60
C GLY A 53 5.67 -7.53 6.20
N ASN A 54 6.91 -7.06 6.08
CA ASN A 54 7.64 -7.03 4.80
C ASN A 54 8.95 -7.79 4.94
N TYR A 55 9.29 -8.54 3.90
CA TYR A 55 10.59 -9.15 3.66
C TYR A 55 11.14 -8.64 2.34
N SER A 56 12.34 -8.06 2.37
CA SER A 56 12.99 -7.49 1.19
C SER A 56 14.30 -8.22 0.92
N LEU A 57 14.52 -8.62 -0.33
CA LEU A 57 15.74 -9.22 -0.82
C LEU A 57 16.40 -8.30 -1.85
N CYS A 58 17.60 -7.81 -1.57
CA CYS A 58 18.37 -6.95 -2.48
C CYS A 58 19.50 -7.74 -3.12
N LEU A 59 19.51 -7.77 -4.45
CA LEU A 59 20.49 -8.47 -5.27
C LEU A 59 21.27 -7.44 -6.10
N PRO A 60 22.61 -7.46 -6.09
CA PRO A 60 23.38 -6.61 -7.01
C PRO A 60 23.08 -7.02 -8.45
N MET A 61 22.71 -6.06 -9.29
CA MET A 61 22.36 -6.30 -10.70
C MET A 61 22.65 -5.06 -11.52
N LEU A 62 23.19 -5.21 -12.74
CA LEU A 62 23.63 -4.08 -13.58
C LEU A 62 24.65 -3.16 -12.91
N THR A 63 25.49 -3.69 -12.01
CA THR A 63 26.49 -2.90 -11.29
C THR A 63 27.65 -2.49 -12.20
N GLY A 64 27.99 -1.20 -12.19
CA GLY A 64 29.12 -0.64 -12.94
C GLY A 64 30.09 0.12 -12.05
N SER A 65 31.20 0.60 -12.61
CA SER A 65 32.20 1.39 -11.88
C SER A 65 31.81 2.88 -11.71
N GLY A 66 30.88 3.36 -12.56
CA GLY A 66 30.42 4.74 -12.60
C GLY A 66 29.55 5.14 -11.41
N ALA A 67 29.50 6.44 -11.11
CA ALA A 67 28.76 6.97 -9.96
C ALA A 67 27.25 6.65 -9.99
N LEU A 68 26.65 6.59 -11.18
CA LEU A 68 25.22 6.29 -11.34
C LEU A 68 24.89 4.79 -11.36
N THR A 69 25.88 3.92 -11.52
CA THR A 69 25.66 2.47 -11.73
C THR A 69 26.27 1.58 -10.64
N ARG A 70 27.08 2.14 -9.73
CA ARG A 70 27.75 1.39 -8.65
C ARG A 70 26.79 0.74 -7.66
N GLY A 71 25.64 1.37 -7.42
CA GLY A 71 24.62 0.90 -6.47
C GLY A 71 23.44 0.19 -7.13
N ASN A 72 23.53 -0.15 -8.42
CA ASN A 72 22.42 -0.78 -9.14
C ASN A 72 22.06 -2.13 -8.53
N ASN A 73 20.77 -2.39 -8.43
CA ASN A 73 20.26 -3.58 -7.77
C ASN A 73 18.90 -3.99 -8.32
N LEU A 74 18.54 -5.23 -8.04
CA LEU A 74 17.20 -5.76 -8.11
C LEU A 74 16.73 -6.03 -6.68
N THR A 75 15.67 -5.35 -6.26
CA THR A 75 15.01 -5.60 -4.96
C THR A 75 13.74 -6.39 -5.18
N ILE A 76 13.54 -7.45 -4.41
CA ILE A 76 12.30 -8.23 -4.38
C ILE A 76 11.67 -8.05 -3.00
N ASP A 77 10.48 -7.47 -2.97
CA ASP A 77 9.69 -7.21 -1.77
C ASP A 77 8.50 -8.17 -1.71
N LEU A 78 8.43 -8.94 -0.63
CA LEU A 78 7.27 -9.75 -0.26
C LEU A 78 6.61 -9.12 0.96
N SER A 79 5.30 -8.91 0.92
CA SER A 79 4.58 -8.42 2.10
C SER A 79 3.26 -9.14 2.35
N GLY A 80 2.89 -9.20 3.63
CA GLY A 80 1.58 -9.60 4.10
C GLY A 80 0.98 -8.48 4.93
N LYS A 81 -0.28 -8.13 4.66
CA LYS A 81 -1.08 -7.17 5.42
C LYS A 81 -2.27 -7.88 6.04
N LEU A 82 -2.56 -7.51 7.29
CA LEU A 82 -3.73 -7.98 8.02
C LEU A 82 -4.44 -6.77 8.63
N SER A 83 -5.74 -6.66 8.38
CA SER A 83 -6.64 -5.71 9.02
C SER A 83 -7.73 -6.46 9.79
N PRO A 84 -8.57 -5.78 10.58
CA PRO A 84 -9.74 -6.41 11.17
C PRO A 84 -10.71 -7.02 10.16
N ILE A 85 -10.72 -6.55 8.91
CA ILE A 85 -11.72 -6.91 7.88
C ILE A 85 -11.09 -7.55 6.63
N SER A 86 -9.78 -7.69 6.55
CA SER A 86 -9.12 -8.15 5.32
C SER A 86 -7.74 -8.76 5.56
N THR A 87 -7.29 -9.49 4.55
CA THR A 87 -5.90 -9.93 4.41
C THR A 87 -5.43 -9.74 2.98
N GLN A 88 -4.16 -9.39 2.81
CA GLN A 88 -3.56 -9.16 1.50
C GLN A 88 -2.10 -9.63 1.50
N GLY A 89 -1.70 -10.34 0.44
CA GLY A 89 -0.30 -10.59 0.10
C GLY A 89 0.13 -9.70 -1.07
N SER A 90 1.42 -9.34 -1.13
CA SER A 90 2.00 -8.64 -2.27
C SER A 90 3.39 -9.16 -2.60
N ALA A 91 3.73 -9.15 -3.88
CA ALA A 91 5.09 -9.34 -4.37
C ALA A 91 5.43 -8.20 -5.33
N THR A 92 6.61 -7.60 -5.20
CA THR A 92 7.08 -6.55 -6.12
C THR A 92 8.57 -6.71 -6.38
N ALA A 93 8.94 -6.68 -7.65
CA ALA A 93 10.33 -6.61 -8.09
C ALA A 93 10.63 -5.17 -8.54
N THR A 94 11.72 -4.59 -8.03
CA THR A 94 12.17 -3.23 -8.35
C THR A 94 13.60 -3.28 -8.87
N LEU A 95 13.78 -2.99 -10.15
CA LEU A 95 15.08 -2.81 -10.78
C LEU A 95 15.51 -1.34 -10.66
N THR A 96 16.72 -1.11 -10.17
CA THR A 96 17.37 0.20 -10.11
C THR A 96 18.52 0.21 -11.13
N PRO A 97 18.27 0.48 -12.42
CA PRO A 97 19.31 0.47 -13.45
C PRO A 97 20.20 1.73 -13.41
N LEU A 98 19.76 2.77 -12.72
CA LEU A 98 20.53 3.98 -12.42
C LEU A 98 20.14 4.43 -11.01
N ALA A 99 21.05 5.07 -10.27
CA ALA A 99 20.78 5.58 -8.93
C ALA A 99 19.53 6.48 -8.82
N ILE A 100 19.17 7.15 -9.92
CA ILE A 100 18.01 8.05 -10.02
C ILE A 100 16.75 7.39 -10.58
N LEU A 101 16.81 6.19 -11.14
CA LEU A 101 15.70 5.55 -11.85
C LEU A 101 15.37 4.20 -11.23
N GLN A 102 14.09 3.96 -10.97
CA GLN A 102 13.56 2.67 -10.55
C GLN A 102 12.47 2.22 -11.50
N LEU A 103 12.48 0.95 -11.86
CA LEU A 103 11.43 0.28 -12.63
C LEU A 103 10.87 -0.83 -11.75
N SER A 104 9.56 -0.88 -11.57
CA SER A 104 8.91 -1.85 -10.69
C SER A 104 7.82 -2.61 -11.40
N ALA A 105 7.70 -3.89 -11.11
CA ALA A 105 6.58 -4.72 -11.52
C ALA A 105 6.14 -5.59 -10.33
N GLY A 106 4.85 -5.78 -10.14
CA GLY A 106 4.37 -6.56 -9.02
C GLY A 106 2.87 -6.75 -9.02
N GLY A 107 2.39 -7.30 -7.92
CA GLY A 107 0.96 -7.47 -7.73
C GLY A 107 0.58 -7.76 -6.30
N ASN A 108 -0.73 -7.69 -6.08
CA ASN A 108 -1.36 -7.95 -4.81
C ASN A 108 -2.48 -8.96 -5.00
N ILE A 109 -2.67 -9.80 -3.99
CA ILE A 109 -3.80 -10.72 -3.88
C ILE A 109 -4.40 -10.58 -2.49
N GLY A 110 -5.72 -10.53 -2.37
CA GLY A 110 -6.36 -10.36 -1.07
C GLY A 110 -7.80 -10.85 -1.04
N THR A 111 -8.35 -10.89 0.16
CA THR A 111 -9.78 -11.14 0.38
C THR A 111 -10.22 -10.43 1.65
N GLY A 112 -11.53 -10.21 1.77
CA GLY A 112 -12.15 -9.44 2.84
C GLY A 112 -13.31 -10.19 3.49
N TRP A 113 -13.62 -9.79 4.72
CA TRP A 113 -14.75 -10.28 5.49
C TRP A 113 -15.39 -9.15 6.27
N SER A 114 -16.55 -9.45 6.86
CA SER A 114 -17.33 -8.48 7.64
C SER A 114 -17.44 -8.99 9.07
N ILE A 115 -17.27 -8.09 10.04
CA ILE A 115 -17.43 -8.40 11.46
C ILE A 115 -18.78 -7.86 11.90
N PRO A 116 -19.76 -8.69 12.30
CA PRO A 116 -21.10 -8.21 12.68
C PRO A 116 -21.13 -7.18 13.83
N LEU A 117 -20.06 -7.12 14.64
CA LEU A 117 -19.92 -6.14 15.72
C LEU A 117 -19.45 -4.76 15.23
N LEU A 118 -18.95 -4.67 13.98
CA LEU A 118 -18.45 -3.46 13.35
C LEU A 118 -19.35 -3.13 12.15
N ASP A 119 -20.53 -2.60 12.45
CA ASP A 119 -21.52 -2.21 11.45
C ASP A 119 -20.92 -1.16 10.48
N GLY A 120 -21.11 -1.36 9.17
CA GLY A 120 -20.51 -0.53 8.11
C GLY A 120 -19.00 -0.73 7.90
N MET A 121 -18.42 -1.83 8.41
CA MET A 121 -17.03 -2.22 8.16
C MET A 121 -16.94 -3.57 7.46
N GLU A 122 -17.12 -3.53 6.14
CA GLU A 122 -17.00 -4.69 5.27
C GLU A 122 -15.67 -4.64 4.51
N GLY A 123 -14.89 -5.72 4.60
CA GLY A 123 -13.61 -5.81 3.90
C GLY A 123 -13.73 -5.93 2.39
N ILE A 124 -14.86 -6.44 1.91
CA ILE A 124 -15.19 -6.51 0.49
C ILE A 124 -16.70 -6.34 0.33
N GLN A 125 -17.11 -5.53 -0.64
CA GLN A 125 -18.50 -5.29 -0.97
C GLN A 125 -18.69 -5.26 -2.49
N VAL A 126 -19.88 -5.64 -2.96
CA VAL A 126 -20.25 -5.64 -4.38
C VAL A 126 -21.69 -5.18 -4.56
N GLY A 127 -21.98 -4.56 -5.70
CA GLY A 127 -23.32 -4.14 -6.07
C GLY A 127 -23.35 -3.40 -7.40
N ARG A 128 -24.55 -3.10 -7.90
CA ARG A 128 -24.67 -2.33 -9.14
C ARG A 128 -24.26 -0.87 -8.92
N TYR A 129 -23.69 -0.26 -9.95
CA TYR A 129 -23.33 1.15 -9.91
C TYR A 129 -24.52 2.04 -9.50
N GLY A 130 -24.30 2.96 -8.56
CA GLY A 130 -25.32 3.88 -8.04
C GLY A 130 -26.30 3.25 -7.05
N THR A 131 -26.11 1.97 -6.68
CA THR A 131 -26.89 1.30 -5.62
C THR A 131 -26.02 1.04 -4.39
N GLU A 132 -26.67 0.77 -3.25
CA GLU A 132 -25.97 0.37 -2.02
C GLU A 132 -25.15 -0.92 -2.26
N LEU A 133 -23.88 -0.87 -1.87
CA LEU A 133 -23.00 -2.04 -1.93
C LEU A 133 -23.27 -2.95 -0.74
N LYS A 134 -23.19 -4.26 -0.97
CA LYS A 134 -23.41 -5.26 0.06
C LYS A 134 -22.16 -6.06 0.30
N SER A 135 -21.92 -6.39 1.57
CA SER A 135 -20.85 -7.30 1.99
C SER A 135 -20.82 -8.57 1.14
N ASP A 136 -19.66 -8.83 0.51
CA ASP A 136 -19.39 -10.07 -0.21
C ASP A 136 -18.27 -10.88 0.45
N ALA A 137 -18.35 -11.01 1.78
CA ALA A 137 -17.33 -11.62 2.62
C ALA A 137 -16.90 -13.01 2.09
N PHE A 138 -15.62 -13.13 1.71
CA PHE A 138 -15.03 -14.30 1.07
C PHE A 138 -15.67 -14.74 -0.27
N GLY A 139 -16.50 -13.91 -0.90
CA GLY A 139 -17.16 -14.20 -2.19
C GLY A 139 -16.20 -14.29 -3.38
N GLY A 140 -14.98 -13.77 -3.23
CA GLY A 140 -13.98 -13.76 -4.28
C GLY A 140 -12.60 -13.28 -3.81
N ILE A 141 -11.74 -13.04 -4.80
CA ILE A 141 -10.36 -12.62 -4.61
C ILE A 141 -10.16 -11.25 -5.24
N TYR A 142 -9.59 -10.33 -4.46
CA TYR A 142 -9.04 -9.08 -4.96
C TYR A 142 -7.68 -9.35 -5.61
N LEU A 143 -7.50 -8.87 -6.84
CA LEU A 143 -6.27 -8.97 -7.61
C LEU A 143 -5.83 -7.57 -8.06
N LYS A 144 -4.54 -7.29 -7.94
CA LYS A 144 -3.92 -6.11 -8.56
C LYS A 144 -2.64 -6.52 -9.27
N GLY A 145 -2.52 -6.26 -10.55
CA GLY A 145 -1.26 -6.30 -11.29
C GLY A 145 -0.78 -4.87 -11.54
N LYS A 146 0.52 -4.59 -11.40
CA LYS A 146 1.06 -3.23 -11.56
C LYS A 146 2.45 -3.22 -12.20
N VAL A 147 2.69 -2.17 -12.96
CA VAL A 147 3.99 -1.76 -13.46
C VAL A 147 4.18 -0.28 -13.20
N GLY A 148 5.40 0.13 -12.85
CA GLY A 148 5.67 1.51 -12.49
C GLY A 148 7.11 1.91 -12.70
N ALA A 149 7.33 3.22 -12.71
CA ALA A 149 8.64 3.83 -12.82
C ALA A 149 8.75 4.99 -11.83
N ALA A 150 9.92 5.13 -11.22
CA ALA A 150 10.23 6.26 -10.36
C ALA A 150 11.50 6.97 -10.81
N VAL A 151 11.48 8.30 -10.75
CA VAL A 151 12.69 9.11 -10.75
C VAL A 151 12.88 9.68 -9.36
N GLN A 152 14.08 9.56 -8.81
CA GLN A 152 14.41 10.04 -7.47
C GLN A 152 15.74 10.78 -7.46
N PHE A 153 15.84 11.78 -6.58
CA PHE A 153 17.05 12.56 -6.42
C PHE A 153 17.24 12.99 -4.97
N ASP A 154 18.49 12.95 -4.50
CA ASP A 154 18.90 13.38 -3.18
C ASP A 154 20.06 14.37 -3.34
N THR A 155 19.84 15.66 -3.03
CA THR A 155 20.89 16.69 -3.18
C THR A 155 22.12 16.43 -2.30
N GLY A 156 21.98 15.61 -1.26
CA GLY A 156 23.08 15.20 -0.39
C GLY A 156 24.12 14.33 -1.09
N ALA A 157 23.76 13.72 -2.23
CA ALA A 157 24.71 13.04 -3.09
C ALA A 157 25.67 14.00 -3.80
N LEU A 158 25.27 15.26 -4.01
CA LEU A 158 26.10 16.30 -4.64
C LEU A 158 26.80 17.19 -3.63
N PHE A 159 26.11 17.55 -2.54
CA PHE A 159 26.58 18.54 -1.58
C PHE A 159 26.65 17.92 -0.17
N PRO A 160 27.82 17.42 0.24
CA PRO A 160 28.04 16.95 1.61
C PRO A 160 27.84 18.12 2.58
N SER A 161 26.81 18.05 3.42
CA SER A 161 26.48 19.10 4.38
C SER A 161 26.04 18.50 5.72
N PRO A 162 26.43 19.10 6.86
CA PRO A 162 25.91 18.71 8.18
C PRO A 162 24.39 18.90 8.29
N TRP A 163 23.86 19.91 7.60
CA TRP A 163 22.43 20.15 7.47
C TRP A 163 21.93 19.45 6.21
N LYS A 164 21.01 18.51 6.41
CA LYS A 164 20.71 17.44 5.45
C LYS A 164 19.95 17.95 4.20
N SER A 165 19.72 17.01 3.29
CA SER A 165 19.44 17.22 1.87
C SER A 165 17.97 17.32 1.48
N ILE A 166 17.73 17.81 0.27
CA ILE A 166 16.43 17.81 -0.39
C ILE A 166 16.26 16.48 -1.10
N LEU A 167 15.14 15.83 -0.83
CA LEU A 167 14.69 14.59 -1.43
C LEU A 167 13.58 14.91 -2.43
N LEU A 168 13.75 14.46 -3.67
CA LEU A 168 12.76 14.57 -4.72
C LEU A 168 12.42 13.17 -5.21
N ARG A 169 11.13 12.90 -5.41
CA ARG A 169 10.69 11.66 -6.05
C ARG A 169 9.44 11.92 -6.88
N SER A 170 9.42 11.38 -8.09
CA SER A 170 8.23 11.22 -8.93
C SER A 170 8.05 9.75 -9.20
N TYR A 171 6.86 9.20 -8.98
CA TYR A 171 6.52 7.81 -9.26
C TYR A 171 5.24 7.76 -10.09
N HIS A 172 5.22 6.86 -11.07
CA HIS A 172 4.09 6.64 -11.97
C HIS A 172 3.82 5.14 -12.07
N GLU A 173 2.55 4.75 -12.00
CA GLU A 173 2.11 3.36 -12.02
C GLU A 173 0.87 3.22 -12.90
N ILE A 174 0.90 2.24 -13.79
CA ILE A 174 -0.31 1.70 -14.42
C ILE A 174 -0.59 0.37 -13.74
N ASN A 175 -1.82 0.17 -13.33
CA ASN A 175 -2.24 -1.05 -12.67
C ASN A 175 -3.59 -1.53 -13.19
N HIS A 176 -3.82 -2.83 -13.12
CA HIS A 176 -5.12 -3.44 -13.34
C HIS A 176 -5.61 -4.00 -12.02
N THR A 177 -6.78 -3.54 -11.55
CA THR A 177 -7.44 -4.09 -10.37
C THR A 177 -8.66 -4.88 -10.77
N ALA A 178 -8.87 -6.03 -10.15
CA ALA A 178 -10.05 -6.84 -10.35
C ALA A 178 -10.53 -7.46 -9.05
N TYR A 179 -11.83 -7.67 -8.95
CA TYR A 179 -12.46 -8.55 -7.99
C TYR A 179 -13.17 -9.67 -8.73
N THR A 180 -12.83 -10.92 -8.41
CA THR A 180 -13.37 -12.08 -9.14
C THR A 180 -14.85 -12.36 -8.86
N GLY A 181 -15.42 -11.73 -7.82
CA GLY A 181 -16.84 -11.85 -7.49
C GLY A 181 -17.71 -10.74 -8.09
N ALA A 182 -17.13 -9.80 -8.85
CA ALA A 182 -17.87 -8.75 -9.54
C ALA A 182 -18.00 -9.06 -11.03
N ASP A 183 -19.22 -8.89 -11.54
CA ASP A 183 -19.52 -8.91 -12.98
C ASP A 183 -19.07 -7.60 -13.68
N GLU A 184 -19.20 -7.54 -15.01
CA GLU A 184 -18.69 -6.42 -15.83
C GLU A 184 -19.31 -5.06 -15.50
N ASP A 185 -20.57 -5.02 -15.04
CA ASP A 185 -21.32 -3.81 -14.69
C ASP A 185 -21.42 -3.54 -13.18
N GLU A 186 -20.69 -4.32 -12.38
CA GLU A 186 -20.71 -4.22 -10.93
C GLU A 186 -19.59 -3.37 -10.37
N LEU A 187 -19.97 -2.56 -9.38
CA LEU A 187 -19.06 -1.81 -8.55
C LEU A 187 -18.71 -2.66 -7.34
N TRP A 188 -17.42 -2.70 -6.99
CA TRP A 188 -16.94 -3.37 -5.79
C TRP A 188 -16.00 -2.48 -5.00
N ASP A 189 -15.98 -2.64 -3.67
CA ASP A 189 -15.07 -1.93 -2.79
C ASP A 189 -14.28 -2.95 -1.95
N PHE A 190 -12.97 -2.73 -1.85
CA PHE A 190 -12.06 -3.52 -1.02
C PHE A 190 -11.41 -2.62 0.02
N GLU A 191 -11.43 -3.06 1.29
CA GLU A 191 -10.89 -2.33 2.45
C GLU A 191 -11.44 -0.91 2.62
N LEU A 192 -12.72 -0.69 2.27
CA LEU A 192 -13.38 0.61 2.39
C LEU A 192 -12.64 1.75 1.65
N SER A 193 -11.95 1.42 0.55
CA SER A 193 -11.10 2.35 -0.18
C SER A 193 -11.80 3.05 -1.35
N GLY A 194 -13.12 2.85 -1.45
CA GLY A 194 -14.01 3.42 -2.46
C GLY A 194 -14.24 2.44 -3.61
N GLY A 195 -15.45 2.47 -4.14
CA GLY A 195 -15.90 1.62 -5.22
C GLY A 195 -15.01 1.71 -6.46
N ARG A 196 -14.84 0.56 -7.11
CA ARG A 196 -14.06 0.34 -8.33
C ARG A 196 -14.82 -0.59 -9.27
N VAL A 197 -14.45 -0.53 -10.53
CA VAL A 197 -14.79 -1.54 -11.54
C VAL A 197 -13.53 -2.32 -11.89
N ASN A 198 -13.71 -3.51 -12.47
CA ASN A 198 -12.58 -4.28 -12.99
C ASN A 198 -11.95 -3.52 -14.17
N GLY A 199 -10.69 -3.13 -14.06
CA GLY A 199 -10.07 -2.33 -15.11
C GLY A 199 -8.71 -1.75 -14.77
N PHE A 200 -8.20 -0.96 -15.71
CA PHE A 200 -6.94 -0.25 -15.57
C PHE A 200 -7.12 1.04 -14.78
N ASN A 201 -6.12 1.39 -13.97
CA ASN A 201 -6.03 2.63 -13.23
C ASN A 201 -4.63 3.21 -13.38
N TYR A 202 -4.53 4.53 -13.21
CA TYR A 202 -3.27 5.23 -13.14
C TYR A 202 -3.09 5.82 -11.74
N TYR A 203 -1.87 5.69 -11.22
CA TYR A 203 -1.46 6.32 -9.98
C TYR A 203 -0.15 7.05 -10.20
N ALA A 204 -0.07 8.28 -9.69
CA ALA A 204 1.18 9.01 -9.63
C ALA A 204 1.39 9.61 -8.24
N SER A 205 2.65 9.70 -7.81
CA SER A 205 3.00 10.42 -6.60
C SER A 205 4.25 11.27 -6.77
N TYR A 206 4.20 12.45 -6.16
CA TYR A 206 5.26 13.45 -6.19
C TYR A 206 5.61 13.82 -4.76
N PHE A 207 6.88 13.69 -4.40
CA PHE A 207 7.38 14.01 -3.07
C PHE A 207 8.51 15.01 -3.16
N ILE A 208 8.39 16.08 -2.37
CA ILE A 208 9.48 16.98 -2.04
C ILE A 208 9.66 16.98 -0.53
N GLY A 209 10.85 16.62 -0.08
CA GLY A 209 11.16 16.53 1.33
C GLY A 209 12.49 17.14 1.68
N TYR A 210 12.60 17.55 2.94
CA TYR A 210 13.84 17.94 3.57
C TYR A 210 14.21 16.92 4.64
N ARG A 211 15.37 16.31 4.49
CA ARG A 211 15.94 15.41 5.49
C ARG A 211 16.69 16.27 6.51
N MET A 212 16.70 15.88 7.79
CA MET A 212 17.35 16.56 8.92
C MET A 212 18.12 15.56 9.80
N PRO A 213 19.24 15.96 10.44
CA PRO A 213 19.98 15.11 11.37
C PRO A 213 19.36 15.07 12.79
N LEU A 214 18.06 15.29 12.92
CA LEU A 214 17.34 15.33 14.19
C LEU A 214 16.55 14.03 14.43
N ALA A 215 15.83 13.96 15.56
CA ALA A 215 14.83 12.91 15.77
C ALA A 215 13.71 13.00 14.73
N LEU A 216 13.26 14.22 14.43
CA LEU A 216 12.50 14.50 13.21
C LEU A 216 13.45 14.40 12.02
N GLU A 217 13.43 13.27 11.33
CA GLU A 217 14.39 12.93 10.29
C GLU A 217 13.98 13.50 8.92
N THR A 218 12.69 13.54 8.62
CA THR A 218 12.21 14.04 7.33
C THR A 218 10.93 14.82 7.53
N VAL A 219 10.81 15.94 6.84
CA VAL A 219 9.53 16.62 6.60
C VAL A 219 9.36 16.80 5.10
N GLY A 220 8.14 16.76 4.59
CA GLY A 220 7.91 16.96 3.16
C GLY A 220 6.44 17.08 2.80
N VAL A 221 6.21 17.38 1.54
CA VAL A 221 4.89 17.41 0.91
C VAL A 221 4.81 16.25 -0.06
N LEU A 222 3.72 15.48 0.04
CA LEU A 222 3.35 14.41 -0.87
C LEU A 222 2.10 14.85 -1.64
N LEU A 223 2.16 14.80 -2.96
CA LEU A 223 0.99 14.86 -3.83
C LEU A 223 0.76 13.48 -4.43
N GLU A 224 -0.45 12.98 -4.33
CA GLU A 224 -0.90 11.73 -4.97
C GLU A 224 -2.00 12.06 -5.98
N VAL A 225 -1.96 11.39 -7.13
CA VAL A 225 -2.94 11.48 -8.20
C VAL A 225 -3.45 10.07 -8.47
N ASP A 226 -4.76 9.87 -8.37
CA ASP A 226 -5.44 8.62 -8.71
C ASP A 226 -6.40 8.86 -9.87
N GLU A 227 -6.25 8.13 -10.95
CA GLU A 227 -7.23 8.07 -12.04
C GLU A 227 -7.74 6.63 -12.12
N LEU A 228 -9.03 6.46 -11.87
CA LEU A 228 -9.69 5.16 -11.81
C LEU A 228 -10.43 4.90 -13.11
N ASP A 229 -10.55 3.64 -13.51
CA ASP A 229 -11.28 3.26 -14.73
C ASP A 229 -10.73 3.99 -15.98
N LEU A 230 -9.42 3.87 -16.21
CA LEU A 230 -8.70 4.50 -17.32
C LEU A 230 -9.37 4.20 -18.67
N GLY A 231 -9.82 5.25 -19.35
CA GLY A 231 -10.52 5.14 -20.64
C GLY A 231 -11.99 4.69 -20.53
N GLY A 232 -12.47 4.41 -19.32
CA GLY A 232 -13.86 4.15 -19.01
C GLY A 232 -14.65 5.43 -18.72
N LYS A 233 -15.85 5.27 -18.15
CA LYS A 233 -16.80 6.37 -17.89
C LYS A 233 -17.25 6.44 -16.44
N THR A 234 -16.83 5.48 -15.61
CA THR A 234 -17.33 5.33 -14.24
C THR A 234 -16.77 6.41 -13.31
N PHE A 235 -15.49 6.77 -13.52
CA PHE A 235 -14.76 7.78 -12.75
C PHE A 235 -14.00 8.72 -13.69
N PRO A 236 -14.68 9.71 -14.29
CA PRO A 236 -14.12 10.52 -15.37
C PRO A 236 -13.03 11.49 -14.93
N ASP A 237 -13.00 11.86 -13.63
CA ASP A 237 -12.09 12.87 -13.11
C ASP A 237 -10.96 12.24 -12.27
N PRO A 238 -9.72 12.72 -12.40
CA PRO A 238 -8.64 12.34 -11.51
C PRO A 238 -8.88 12.90 -10.09
N PHE A 239 -8.39 12.16 -9.11
CA PHE A 239 -8.42 12.52 -7.71
C PHE A 239 -7.05 12.95 -7.22
N TYR A 240 -7.03 13.95 -6.35
CA TYR A 240 -5.80 14.49 -5.77
C TYR A 240 -5.81 14.31 -4.26
N THR A 241 -4.68 13.88 -3.69
CA THR A 241 -4.45 13.87 -2.24
C THR A 241 -3.15 14.61 -1.94
N ILE A 242 -3.19 15.58 -1.02
CA ILE A 242 -2.00 16.28 -0.54
C ILE A 242 -1.77 15.87 0.91
N GLY A 243 -0.55 15.43 1.23
CA GLY A 243 -0.14 15.05 2.58
C GLY A 243 1.10 15.81 3.04
N LEU A 244 1.13 16.22 4.30
CA LEU A 244 2.37 16.66 4.96
C LEU A 244 2.99 15.45 5.62
N VAL A 245 4.14 15.00 5.14
CA VAL A 245 4.83 13.83 5.69
C VAL A 245 5.83 14.30 6.73
N SER A 246 5.78 13.74 7.92
CA SER A 246 6.84 13.87 8.93
C SER A 246 7.28 12.49 9.40
N ASN A 247 8.59 12.25 9.44
CA ASN A 247 9.15 10.99 9.92
C ASN A 247 10.00 11.23 11.17
N ILE A 248 9.66 10.56 12.26
CA ILE A 248 10.29 10.69 13.57
C ILE A 248 10.97 9.37 13.90
N ARG A 249 12.28 9.42 14.14
CA ARG A 249 13.06 8.29 14.61
C ARG A 249 12.95 8.17 16.13
N ILE A 250 12.63 6.97 16.60
CA ILE A 250 12.43 6.64 18.02
C ILE A 250 13.50 5.60 18.40
N GLY A 251 14.56 6.05 19.06
CA GLY A 251 15.72 5.21 19.35
C GLY A 251 16.44 4.74 18.08
N LYS A 252 16.93 3.49 18.08
CA LYS A 252 17.68 2.90 16.95
C LYS A 252 16.85 1.99 16.05
N THR A 253 15.67 1.58 16.50
CA THR A 253 14.93 0.43 15.94
C THR A 253 13.54 0.80 15.46
N PHE A 254 13.00 1.92 15.94
CA PHE A 254 11.66 2.37 15.59
C PHE A 254 11.68 3.68 14.83
N SER A 255 10.74 3.83 13.91
CA SER A 255 10.42 5.10 13.26
C SER A 255 8.91 5.26 13.13
N MET A 256 8.43 6.49 13.22
CA MET A 256 7.02 6.83 13.09
C MET A 256 6.85 7.88 12.00
N ALA A 257 6.06 7.56 10.99
CA ALA A 257 5.58 8.55 10.03
C ALA A 257 4.22 9.08 10.47
N LEU A 258 4.00 10.39 10.37
CA LEU A 258 2.72 11.07 10.56
C LEU A 258 2.38 11.84 9.29
N ILE A 259 1.14 11.68 8.81
CA ILE A 259 0.69 12.20 7.52
C ILE A 259 -0.75 12.72 7.64
N PRO A 260 -0.97 13.99 8.05
CA PRO A 260 -2.25 14.66 7.79
C PRO A 260 -2.45 14.83 6.28
N GLN A 261 -3.66 14.53 5.80
CA GLN A 261 -4.01 14.54 4.39
C GLN A 261 -5.28 15.34 4.10
N ILE A 262 -5.28 16.06 2.98
CA ILE A 262 -6.46 16.63 2.34
C ILE A 262 -6.66 15.99 0.97
N THR A 263 -7.88 15.92 0.46
CA THR A 263 -8.18 15.29 -0.83
C THR A 263 -9.34 15.93 -1.55
N THR A 264 -9.40 15.74 -2.86
CA THR A 264 -10.60 16.01 -3.69
C THR A 264 -11.53 14.80 -3.77
N ARG A 265 -11.08 13.60 -3.40
CA ARG A 265 -11.87 12.36 -3.54
C ARG A 265 -12.86 12.19 -2.41
N LYS A 266 -14.15 12.34 -2.72
CA LYS A 266 -15.24 11.96 -1.82
C LYS A 266 -15.76 10.58 -2.19
N ILE A 267 -16.05 9.79 -1.17
CA ILE A 267 -16.61 8.45 -1.31
C ILE A 267 -17.99 8.47 -0.64
N ASP A 268 -19.03 8.15 -1.41
CA ASP A 268 -20.37 7.99 -0.86
C ASP A 268 -20.39 6.85 0.16
N LYS A 269 -21.14 6.99 1.25
CA LYS A 269 -21.12 6.00 2.32
C LYS A 269 -21.79 4.69 1.90
N ASP A 270 -22.86 4.77 1.12
CA ASP A 270 -23.74 3.65 0.82
C ASP A 270 -23.39 3.07 -0.55
N THR A 271 -23.28 3.92 -1.57
CA THR A 271 -22.97 3.47 -2.94
C THR A 271 -21.48 3.30 -3.18
N ARG A 272 -20.64 3.76 -2.25
CA ARG A 272 -19.17 3.75 -2.35
C ARG A 272 -18.62 4.45 -3.60
N THR A 273 -19.46 5.14 -4.37
CA THR A 273 -19.07 5.83 -5.58
C THR A 273 -18.12 6.97 -5.24
N SER A 274 -17.06 7.11 -6.03
CA SER A 274 -16.10 8.20 -5.88
C SER A 274 -16.47 9.39 -6.77
N SER A 275 -16.43 10.60 -6.21
CA SER A 275 -16.60 11.85 -6.95
C SER A 275 -15.51 12.86 -6.58
N SER A 276 -15.25 13.79 -7.50
CA SER A 276 -14.25 14.84 -7.31
C SER A 276 -14.93 16.10 -6.78
N GLU A 277 -14.45 16.63 -5.66
CA GLU A 277 -14.92 17.87 -5.03
C GLU A 277 -13.74 18.81 -4.71
N ASN A 278 -14.03 19.99 -4.16
CA ASN A 278 -13.02 20.86 -3.59
C ASN A 278 -12.23 20.14 -2.48
N PHE A 279 -10.96 20.53 -2.26
CA PHE A 279 -10.14 19.93 -1.22
C PHE A 279 -10.81 19.99 0.16
N PHE A 280 -10.90 18.83 0.81
CA PHE A 280 -11.37 18.71 2.19
C PHE A 280 -10.43 17.80 3.00
N PHE A 281 -10.54 17.87 4.33
CA PHE A 281 -9.75 17.02 5.21
C PHE A 281 -10.11 15.55 5.02
N LYS A 282 -9.11 14.73 4.67
CA LYS A 282 -9.28 13.29 4.46
C LYS A 282 -9.13 12.54 5.78
N ARG A 283 -7.94 12.63 6.37
CA ARG A 283 -7.54 11.88 7.57
C ARG A 283 -6.20 12.33 8.11
N PHE A 284 -5.92 11.88 9.33
CA PHE A 284 -4.58 11.80 9.89
C PHE A 284 -4.12 10.34 9.85
N ALA A 285 -3.09 10.03 9.08
CA ALA A 285 -2.50 8.70 9.04
C ALA A 285 -1.20 8.64 9.85
N PHE A 286 -0.92 7.49 10.45
CA PHE A 286 0.35 7.19 11.07
C PHE A 286 0.86 5.80 10.67
N GLN A 287 2.17 5.64 10.65
CA GLN A 287 2.84 4.37 10.45
C GLN A 287 3.97 4.25 11.47
N LEU A 288 3.85 3.29 12.38
CA LEU A 288 4.94 2.89 13.26
C LEU A 288 5.67 1.70 12.63
N GLU A 289 6.97 1.83 12.44
CA GLU A 289 7.81 0.83 11.80
C GLU A 289 8.86 0.33 12.77
N TRP A 290 8.99 -1.00 12.83
CA TRP A 290 10.03 -1.72 13.54
C TRP A 290 10.93 -2.42 12.51
N LYS A 291 12.23 -2.09 12.53
CA LYS A 291 13.24 -2.71 11.66
C LYS A 291 14.11 -3.67 12.46
N ARG A 292 14.33 -4.88 11.92
CA ARG A 292 15.26 -5.86 12.50
C ARG A 292 16.38 -6.21 11.53
#